data_AF-A0A6J6LNV3-F1
#
_entry.id   AF-A0A6J6LNV3-F1
#
_cell.length_a   1.000
_cell.length_b   1.000
_cell.length_c   1.000
_cell.angle_alpha   90.00
_cell.angle_beta   90.00
_cell.angle_gamma   90.00
#
_symmetry.space_group_name_H-M   'P 1'
#
loop_
_entity.id
_entity.type
_entity.pdbx_description
1 polymer ?
#
loop_
_entity_poly.entity_id
_entity_poly.type
_entity_poly.pdbx_seq_one_letter_code
_entity_poly.pdbx_strand_id
1 'polypeptide(L)'
;MGFDETYNRFGAWCEGNDKCAFTTTDFNADWLALEKELDKNSIVTKSGRFVNHEVLDTATIQAFYGESSWPTLAKALQNARNGKGAGLLALADEYNGRDKKGRYATSSDSRPIINCASGIVDKGSKNPAQMLKTAKEKAPWYYRDAEKSWFEESDCGEPYDDVEPIALKYSGDASIVVIGGEKDPATPFRWAEKMSKNLKGSVLVKFTGEGHGSVGSNVCTSKVARKVFVNKELPTVGKECGVDVPLTEPTWWASTIRNVPGEKFSRFDFGSYFGFPIEEFYSEFFAVKGDVPTTRTAVLSVMEKRGLVNLAPQNDGIDAYIFFENPSKVDEFVGIGFYSEADLAEYELNGNDGPFPGGSTLVVVYTYPLD
;
A
#
# COMPACT_ATOMS: atom_id res chain seq x y z
N MET A 1 -3.22 -20.33 0.97
CA MET A 1 -4.47 -19.85 1.61
C MET A 1 -4.52 -18.33 1.59
N GLY A 2 -3.64 -17.60 2.29
CA GLY A 2 -3.72 -16.13 2.37
C GLY A 2 -3.74 -15.41 1.01
N PHE A 3 -2.83 -15.73 0.08
CA PHE A 3 -2.86 -15.19 -1.29
C PHE A 3 -4.12 -15.54 -2.07
N ASP A 4 -4.68 -16.73 -1.88
CA ASP A 4 -5.90 -17.18 -2.56
C ASP A 4 -7.15 -16.43 -2.06
N GLU A 5 -7.22 -16.22 -0.75
CA GLU A 5 -8.27 -15.38 -0.16
C GLU A 5 -8.13 -13.92 -0.63
N THR A 6 -6.90 -13.42 -0.76
CA THR A 6 -6.63 -12.06 -1.28
C THR A 6 -7.02 -11.94 -2.76
N TYR A 7 -6.75 -12.97 -3.56
CA TYR A 7 -7.21 -13.07 -4.94
C TYR A 7 -8.73 -12.94 -5.05
N ASN A 8 -9.47 -13.68 -4.22
CA ASN A 8 -10.93 -13.61 -4.18
C ASN A 8 -11.43 -12.21 -3.72
N ARG A 9 -10.77 -11.59 -2.74
CA ARG A 9 -11.12 -10.24 -2.28
C ARG A 9 -10.81 -9.17 -3.32
N PHE A 10 -9.69 -9.30 -4.04
CA PHE A 10 -9.37 -8.43 -5.17
C PHE A 10 -10.39 -8.59 -6.31
N GLY A 11 -10.82 -9.82 -6.61
CA GLY A 11 -11.88 -10.06 -7.59
C GLY A 11 -13.19 -9.38 -7.21
N ALA A 12 -13.66 -9.59 -5.97
CA ALA A 12 -14.86 -8.95 -5.45
C ALA A 12 -14.74 -7.41 -5.42
N TRP A 13 -13.56 -6.88 -5.06
CA TRP A 13 -13.28 -5.46 -5.16
C TRP A 13 -13.37 -4.98 -6.60
N CYS A 14 -12.81 -5.74 -7.55
CA CYS A 14 -12.79 -5.31 -8.94
C CYS A 14 -14.19 -5.28 -9.58
N GLU A 15 -15.02 -6.27 -9.27
CA GLU A 15 -16.40 -6.36 -9.77
C GLU A 15 -17.32 -5.28 -9.19
N GLY A 16 -17.01 -4.79 -7.97
CA GLY A 16 -17.85 -3.85 -7.24
C GLY A 16 -17.32 -2.41 -7.13
N ASN A 17 -16.15 -2.09 -7.69
CA ASN A 17 -15.46 -0.82 -7.48
C ASN A 17 -15.12 -0.10 -8.79
N ASP A 18 -15.51 1.17 -8.90
CA ASP A 18 -15.27 2.03 -10.07
C ASP A 18 -13.79 2.35 -10.31
N LYS A 19 -12.93 2.18 -9.30
CA LYS A 19 -11.47 2.30 -9.43
C LYS A 19 -10.84 1.06 -10.08
N CYS A 20 -11.56 -0.04 -10.26
CA CYS A 20 -11.01 -1.17 -11.00
C CYS A 20 -11.01 -0.88 -12.51
N ALA A 21 -9.82 -0.69 -13.05
CA ALA A 21 -9.65 -0.47 -14.49
C ALA A 21 -9.78 -1.77 -15.32
N PHE A 22 -9.85 -2.94 -14.68
CA PHE A 22 -10.05 -4.22 -15.36
C PHE A 22 -11.54 -4.45 -15.58
N THR A 23 -11.99 -4.34 -16.83
CA THR A 23 -13.40 -4.52 -17.17
C THR A 23 -13.77 -5.99 -17.07
N THR A 24 -14.53 -6.38 -16.06
CA THR A 24 -14.93 -7.77 -15.85
C THR A 24 -16.29 -7.86 -15.16
N THR A 25 -17.01 -8.96 -15.41
CA THR A 25 -18.22 -9.35 -14.67
C THR A 25 -18.05 -10.70 -13.98
N ASP A 26 -16.93 -11.37 -14.23
CA ASP A 26 -16.48 -12.62 -13.60
C ASP A 26 -14.96 -12.56 -13.62
N PHE A 27 -14.39 -12.00 -12.55
CA PHE A 27 -12.96 -11.74 -12.46
C PHE A 27 -12.15 -13.02 -12.62
N ASN A 28 -12.62 -14.12 -12.03
CA ASN A 28 -11.90 -15.39 -12.01
C ASN A 28 -11.81 -15.99 -13.41
N ALA A 29 -12.93 -16.03 -14.14
CA ALA A 29 -12.94 -16.53 -15.51
C ALA A 29 -12.04 -15.68 -16.43
N ASP A 30 -12.12 -14.37 -16.29
CA ASP A 30 -11.37 -13.43 -17.12
C ASP A 30 -9.86 -13.44 -16.84
N TRP A 31 -9.45 -13.58 -15.58
CA TRP A 31 -8.05 -13.69 -15.21
C TRP A 31 -7.46 -15.01 -15.73
N LEU A 32 -8.16 -16.13 -15.57
CA LEU A 32 -7.72 -17.45 -16.09
C LEU A 32 -7.72 -17.51 -17.63
N ALA A 33 -8.61 -16.76 -18.29
CA ALA A 33 -8.57 -16.62 -19.74
C ALA A 33 -7.33 -15.83 -20.19
N LEU A 34 -6.99 -14.74 -19.48
CA LEU A 34 -5.79 -13.96 -19.75
C LEU A 34 -4.52 -14.78 -19.51
N GLU A 35 -4.46 -15.54 -18.42
CA GLU A 35 -3.36 -16.46 -18.12
C GLU A 35 -3.09 -17.41 -19.30
N LYS A 36 -4.10 -18.16 -19.74
CA LYS A 36 -3.99 -19.10 -20.87
C LYS A 36 -3.57 -18.41 -22.17
N GLU A 37 -4.07 -17.19 -22.41
CA GLU A 37 -3.68 -16.43 -23.58
C GLU A 37 -2.21 -16.00 -23.52
N LEU A 38 -1.70 -15.61 -22.35
CA LEU A 38 -0.30 -15.20 -22.17
C LEU A 38 0.68 -16.38 -22.20
N ASP A 39 0.26 -17.57 -21.75
CA ASP A 39 1.03 -18.81 -21.92
C ASP A 39 1.20 -19.14 -23.42
N LYS A 40 0.10 -19.10 -24.17
CA LYS A 40 0.10 -19.40 -25.60
C LYS A 40 0.75 -18.31 -26.45
N ASN A 41 0.45 -17.05 -26.17
CA ASN A 41 0.75 -15.88 -26.98
C ASN A 41 1.37 -14.77 -26.10
N SER A 42 2.58 -15.02 -25.60
CA SER A 42 3.27 -14.06 -24.73
C SER A 42 3.45 -12.70 -25.38
N ILE A 43 3.23 -11.62 -24.62
CA ILE A 43 3.41 -10.26 -25.12
C ILE A 43 4.90 -9.91 -25.11
N VAL A 44 5.43 -9.46 -26.24
CA VAL A 44 6.78 -8.91 -26.32
C VAL A 44 6.72 -7.40 -26.05
N THR A 45 7.32 -6.97 -24.94
CA THR A 45 7.39 -5.55 -24.59
C THR A 45 8.38 -4.79 -25.48
N LYS A 46 8.34 -3.45 -25.43
CA LYS A 46 9.32 -2.60 -26.15
C LYS A 46 10.78 -2.88 -25.77
N SER A 47 11.04 -3.41 -24.57
CA SER A 47 12.39 -3.81 -24.16
C SER A 47 12.79 -5.20 -24.68
N GLY A 48 11.96 -5.86 -25.50
CA GLY A 48 12.18 -7.23 -25.98
C GLY A 48 11.91 -8.32 -24.95
N ARG A 49 11.42 -7.98 -23.75
CA ARG A 49 11.11 -8.95 -22.69
C ARG A 49 9.70 -9.50 -22.87
N PHE A 50 9.56 -10.80 -22.65
CA PHE A 50 8.29 -11.51 -22.72
C PHE A 50 7.46 -11.30 -21.46
N VAL A 51 6.14 -11.26 -21.64
CA VAL A 51 5.13 -11.32 -20.59
C VAL A 51 4.25 -12.52 -20.88
N ASN A 52 4.46 -13.59 -20.12
CA ASN A 52 3.74 -14.86 -20.17
C ASN A 52 2.92 -15.05 -18.88
N HIS A 53 2.35 -16.24 -18.64
CA HIS A 53 1.59 -16.50 -17.42
C HIS A 53 2.42 -16.33 -16.14
N GLU A 54 3.72 -16.70 -16.14
CA GLU A 54 4.57 -16.58 -14.94
C GLU A 54 4.74 -15.12 -14.52
N VAL A 55 4.86 -14.21 -15.49
CA VAL A 55 4.90 -12.77 -15.23
C VAL A 55 3.55 -12.28 -14.69
N LEU A 56 2.44 -12.80 -15.19
CA LEU A 56 1.10 -12.48 -14.68
C LEU A 56 0.93 -12.94 -13.23
N ASP A 57 1.34 -14.16 -12.89
CA ASP A 57 1.31 -14.69 -11.52
C ASP A 57 2.16 -13.86 -10.57
N THR A 58 3.43 -13.62 -10.95
CA THR A 58 4.37 -12.85 -10.15
C THR A 58 3.84 -11.43 -9.90
N ALA A 59 3.30 -10.78 -10.93
CA ALA A 59 2.69 -9.46 -10.82
C ALA A 59 1.46 -9.44 -9.91
N THR A 60 0.62 -10.48 -10.01
CA THR A 60 -0.59 -10.63 -9.19
C THR A 60 -0.21 -10.84 -7.72
N ILE A 61 0.76 -11.71 -7.45
CA ILE A 61 1.32 -11.95 -6.11
C ILE A 61 1.92 -10.67 -5.54
N GLN A 62 2.74 -9.94 -6.30
CA GLN A 62 3.34 -8.68 -5.85
C GLN A 62 2.28 -7.68 -5.40
N ALA A 63 1.26 -7.47 -6.21
CA ALA A 63 0.20 -6.53 -5.90
C ALA A 63 -0.62 -6.92 -4.67
N PHE A 64 -0.66 -8.21 -4.31
CA PHE A 64 -1.38 -8.67 -3.12
C PHE A 64 -0.65 -8.40 -1.81
N TYR A 65 0.63 -8.02 -1.83
CA TYR A 65 1.33 -7.55 -0.63
C TYR A 65 0.75 -6.24 -0.08
N GLY A 66 0.01 -5.45 -0.85
CA GLY A 66 -0.65 -4.23 -0.36
C GLY A 66 -1.85 -3.81 -1.20
N GLU A 67 -2.98 -3.50 -0.55
CA GLU A 67 -4.21 -3.08 -1.22
C GLU A 67 -4.04 -1.80 -2.06
N SER A 68 -3.10 -0.93 -1.69
CA SER A 68 -2.73 0.25 -2.49
C SER A 68 -2.28 -0.10 -3.92
N SER A 69 -1.80 -1.32 -4.15
CA SER A 69 -1.35 -1.80 -5.46
C SER A 69 -2.48 -2.37 -6.32
N TRP A 70 -3.69 -2.57 -5.78
CA TRP A 70 -4.80 -3.17 -6.51
C TRP A 70 -5.23 -2.38 -7.75
N PRO A 71 -5.36 -1.03 -7.72
CA PRO A 71 -5.65 -0.26 -8.94
C PRO A 71 -4.55 -0.40 -10.01
N THR A 72 -3.29 -0.49 -9.59
CA THR A 72 -2.14 -0.71 -10.49
C THR A 72 -2.23 -2.07 -11.16
N LEU A 73 -2.53 -3.13 -10.41
CA LEU A 73 -2.77 -4.47 -10.96
C LEU A 73 -3.94 -4.46 -11.93
N ALA A 74 -5.09 -3.91 -11.55
CA ALA A 74 -6.28 -3.85 -12.41
C ALA A 74 -5.98 -3.18 -13.76
N LYS A 75 -5.27 -2.05 -13.73
CA LYS A 75 -4.82 -1.37 -14.96
C LYS A 75 -3.83 -2.22 -15.76
N ALA A 76 -2.91 -2.92 -15.10
CA ALA A 76 -1.97 -3.81 -15.75
C ALA A 76 -2.65 -5.00 -16.43
N LEU A 77 -3.64 -5.63 -15.79
CA LEU A 77 -4.46 -6.71 -16.34
C LEU A 77 -5.22 -6.23 -17.59
N GLN A 78 -5.87 -5.06 -17.51
CA GLN A 78 -6.60 -4.50 -18.66
C GLN A 78 -5.67 -4.16 -19.83
N ASN A 79 -4.49 -3.63 -19.53
CA ASN A 79 -3.49 -3.35 -20.56
C ASN A 79 -2.95 -4.63 -21.20
N ALA A 80 -2.69 -5.68 -20.41
CA ALA A 80 -2.23 -6.96 -20.92
C ALA A 80 -3.28 -7.60 -21.83
N ARG A 81 -4.57 -7.56 -21.45
CA ARG A 81 -5.68 -7.96 -22.33
C ARG A 81 -5.68 -7.20 -23.67
N ASN A 82 -5.20 -5.96 -23.67
CA ASN A 82 -5.04 -5.12 -24.87
C ASN A 82 -3.65 -5.23 -25.54
N GLY A 83 -2.88 -6.28 -25.24
CA GLY A 83 -1.56 -6.54 -25.83
C GLY A 83 -0.42 -5.68 -25.27
N LYS A 84 -0.60 -5.03 -24.11
CA LYS A 84 0.38 -4.14 -23.48
C LYS A 84 0.83 -4.69 -22.11
N GLY A 85 1.89 -5.49 -22.11
CA GLY A 85 2.36 -6.19 -20.90
C GLY A 85 3.28 -5.38 -19.94
N ALA A 86 3.64 -4.14 -20.27
CA ALA A 86 4.64 -3.39 -19.51
C ALA A 86 4.28 -3.18 -18.03
N GLY A 87 2.99 -3.06 -17.70
CA GLY A 87 2.52 -2.93 -16.31
C GLY A 87 2.72 -4.21 -15.48
N LEU A 88 2.37 -5.37 -16.04
CA LEU A 88 2.60 -6.66 -15.37
C LEU A 88 4.10 -6.90 -15.19
N LEU A 89 4.90 -6.59 -16.22
CA LEU A 89 6.34 -6.74 -16.15
C LEU A 89 6.97 -5.84 -15.08
N ALA A 90 6.45 -4.62 -14.86
CA ALA A 90 6.94 -3.73 -13.82
C ALA A 90 6.66 -4.27 -12.41
N LEU A 91 5.46 -4.82 -12.16
CA LEU A 91 5.14 -5.48 -10.89
C LEU A 91 5.99 -6.74 -10.66
N ALA A 92 6.22 -7.53 -11.71
CA ALA A 92 7.10 -8.69 -11.61
C ALA A 92 8.57 -8.30 -11.38
N ASP A 93 9.05 -7.20 -11.98
CA ASP A 93 10.38 -6.66 -11.71
C ASP A 93 10.52 -6.21 -10.25
N GLU A 94 9.48 -5.57 -9.70
CA GLU A 94 9.44 -5.15 -8.29
C GLU A 94 9.56 -6.35 -7.35
N TYR A 95 8.76 -7.41 -7.57
CA TYR A 95 8.83 -8.64 -6.79
C TYR A 95 10.23 -9.27 -6.80
N ASN A 96 10.86 -9.29 -7.97
CA ASN A 96 12.18 -9.89 -8.16
C ASN A 96 13.33 -8.95 -7.78
N GLY A 97 13.06 -7.72 -7.34
CA GLY A 97 14.08 -6.72 -7.03
C GLY A 97 14.94 -6.36 -8.25
N ARG A 98 14.37 -6.36 -9.45
CA ARG A 98 15.07 -6.06 -10.70
C ARG A 98 15.00 -4.57 -11.02
N ASP A 99 16.15 -3.93 -11.17
CA ASP A 99 16.23 -2.51 -11.49
C ASP A 99 16.10 -2.20 -13.00
N LYS A 100 16.01 -0.91 -13.33
CA LYS A 100 15.91 -0.42 -14.72
C LYS A 100 17.12 -0.76 -15.61
N LYS A 101 18.28 -1.04 -15.01
CA LYS A 101 19.51 -1.48 -15.72
C LYS A 101 19.56 -3.00 -15.87
N GLY A 102 18.59 -3.72 -15.31
CA GLY A 102 18.48 -5.17 -15.36
C GLY A 102 19.33 -5.91 -14.34
N ARG A 103 19.79 -5.23 -13.29
CA ARG A 103 20.45 -5.85 -12.14
C ARG A 103 19.40 -6.35 -11.16
N TYR A 104 19.64 -7.49 -10.53
CA TYR A 104 18.75 -8.05 -9.51
C TYR A 104 19.30 -7.79 -8.12
N ALA A 105 18.41 -7.58 -7.16
CA ALA A 105 18.73 -7.64 -5.75
C ALA A 105 19.16 -9.06 -5.36
N THR A 106 19.93 -9.19 -4.30
CA THR A 106 20.41 -10.49 -3.80
C THR A 106 19.34 -11.25 -3.02
N SER A 107 18.15 -10.69 -2.82
CA SER A 107 17.07 -11.28 -2.02
C SER A 107 16.61 -12.63 -2.56
N SER A 108 16.47 -12.76 -3.88
CA SER A 108 16.06 -14.00 -4.54
C SER A 108 17.07 -15.13 -4.32
N ASP A 109 18.36 -14.82 -4.29
CA ASP A 109 19.43 -15.79 -4.05
C ASP A 109 19.60 -16.08 -2.55
N SER A 110 19.51 -15.05 -1.71
CA SER A 110 19.79 -15.14 -0.27
C SER A 110 18.66 -15.84 0.49
N ARG A 111 17.40 -15.62 0.10
CA ARG A 111 16.23 -16.18 0.77
C ARG A 111 16.25 -17.71 0.88
N PRO A 112 16.42 -18.51 -0.20
CA PRO A 112 16.47 -19.96 -0.07
C PRO A 112 17.65 -20.42 0.79
N ILE A 113 18.83 -19.79 0.65
CA ILE A 113 20.02 -20.12 1.43
C ILE A 113 19.78 -19.87 2.93
N ILE A 114 19.25 -18.70 3.30
CA ILE A 114 18.97 -18.35 4.70
C ILE A 114 17.88 -19.26 5.28
N ASN A 115 16.84 -19.57 4.51
CA ASN A 115 15.80 -20.51 4.94
C ASN A 115 16.38 -21.89 5.23
N CYS A 116 17.19 -22.44 4.32
CA CYS A 116 17.85 -23.73 4.53
C CYS A 116 18.81 -23.70 5.73
N ALA A 117 19.63 -22.65 5.84
CA ALA A 117 20.56 -22.47 6.95
C ALA A 117 19.87 -22.21 8.31
N SER A 118 18.57 -21.91 8.33
CA SER A 118 17.80 -21.78 9.57
C SER A 118 17.36 -23.12 10.16
N GLY A 119 17.38 -24.20 9.36
CA GLY A 119 16.79 -25.50 9.72
C GLY A 119 15.26 -25.51 9.73
N ILE A 120 14.59 -24.36 9.60
CA ILE A 120 13.12 -24.23 9.54
C ILE A 120 12.67 -24.51 8.10
N VAL A 121 12.83 -25.75 7.68
CA VAL A 121 12.57 -26.20 6.31
C VAL A 121 11.42 -27.19 6.28
N ASP A 122 10.68 -27.19 5.17
CA ASP A 122 9.80 -28.32 4.86
C ASP A 122 10.68 -29.50 4.45
N LYS A 123 10.60 -30.62 5.16
CA LYS A 123 11.36 -31.85 4.87
C LYS A 123 10.64 -32.75 3.85
N GLY A 124 9.59 -32.24 3.22
CA GLY A 124 8.72 -33.02 2.36
C GLY A 124 7.65 -33.77 3.15
N SER A 125 6.55 -34.06 2.47
CA SER A 125 5.41 -34.76 3.03
C SER A 125 5.59 -36.27 3.02
N LYS A 126 5.17 -36.94 4.10
CA LYS A 126 4.97 -38.40 4.07
C LYS A 126 3.78 -38.82 3.20
N ASN A 127 2.90 -37.90 2.82
CA ASN A 127 1.77 -38.14 1.94
C ASN A 127 1.57 -36.96 0.97
N PRO A 128 2.47 -36.80 -0.02
CA PRO A 128 2.46 -35.66 -0.95
C PRO A 128 1.18 -35.59 -1.79
N ALA A 129 0.58 -36.73 -2.12
CA ALA A 129 -0.70 -36.78 -2.84
C ALA A 129 -1.85 -36.17 -2.03
N GLN A 130 -1.94 -36.47 -0.73
CA GLN A 130 -2.95 -35.86 0.15
C GLN A 130 -2.67 -34.38 0.37
N MET A 131 -1.39 -33.97 0.46
CA MET A 131 -1.05 -32.54 0.57
C MET A 131 -1.42 -31.77 -0.69
N LEU A 132 -1.10 -32.28 -1.88
CA LEU A 132 -1.50 -31.71 -3.15
C LEU A 132 -3.03 -31.53 -3.22
N LYS A 133 -3.78 -32.58 -2.89
CA LYS A 133 -5.25 -32.53 -2.86
C LYS A 133 -5.74 -31.42 -1.92
N THR A 134 -5.21 -31.39 -0.69
CA THR A 134 -5.61 -30.39 0.32
C THR A 134 -5.24 -28.97 -0.13
N ALA A 135 -4.06 -28.79 -0.74
CA ALA A 135 -3.60 -27.50 -1.23
C ALA A 135 -4.51 -26.95 -2.34
N LYS A 136 -4.85 -27.77 -3.33
CA LYS A 136 -5.79 -27.40 -4.41
C LYS A 136 -7.22 -27.16 -3.91
N GLU A 137 -7.67 -27.90 -2.89
CA GLU A 137 -8.99 -27.67 -2.28
C GLU A 137 -9.05 -26.37 -1.46
N LYS A 138 -7.97 -26.02 -0.76
CA LYS A 138 -7.92 -24.88 0.16
C LYS A 138 -7.49 -23.57 -0.47
N ALA A 139 -6.80 -23.64 -1.60
CA ALA A 139 -6.31 -22.48 -2.33
C ALA A 139 -6.24 -22.83 -3.84
N PRO A 140 -7.41 -22.97 -4.48
CA PRO A 140 -7.53 -23.47 -5.85
C PRO A 140 -6.88 -22.58 -6.90
N TRP A 141 -6.79 -21.26 -6.71
CA TRP A 141 -6.07 -20.38 -7.63
C TRP A 141 -4.56 -20.45 -7.39
N TYR A 142 -4.11 -20.39 -6.13
CA TYR A 142 -2.68 -20.33 -5.81
C TYR A 142 -1.95 -21.65 -6.12
N TYR A 143 -2.60 -22.80 -5.91
CA TYR A 143 -2.01 -24.12 -6.18
C TYR A 143 -2.55 -24.78 -7.45
N ARG A 144 -3.16 -24.03 -8.38
CA ARG A 144 -3.77 -24.60 -9.59
C ARG A 144 -2.79 -25.45 -10.42
N ASP A 145 -1.55 -24.99 -10.57
CA ASP A 145 -0.48 -25.66 -11.31
C ASP A 145 0.43 -26.52 -10.42
N ALA A 146 0.10 -26.64 -9.13
CA ALA A 146 0.88 -27.47 -8.23
C ALA A 146 0.85 -28.93 -8.70
N GLU A 147 2.02 -29.56 -8.58
CA GLU A 147 2.22 -30.97 -8.85
C GLU A 147 2.57 -31.73 -7.57
N LYS A 148 2.50 -33.07 -7.61
CA LYS A 148 2.83 -33.90 -6.46
C LYS A 148 4.28 -33.70 -6.00
N SER A 149 5.19 -33.52 -6.95
CA SER A 149 6.63 -33.32 -6.74
C SER A 149 6.94 -32.13 -5.83
N TRP A 150 6.11 -31.08 -5.84
CA TRP A 150 6.30 -29.89 -4.98
C TRP A 150 6.18 -30.20 -3.47
N PHE A 151 5.66 -31.37 -3.12
CA PHE A 151 5.45 -31.79 -1.72
C PHE A 151 6.28 -33.03 -1.36
N GLU A 152 7.10 -33.55 -2.27
CA GLU A 152 7.82 -34.81 -2.07
C GLU A 152 9.11 -34.62 -1.26
N GLU A 153 9.88 -33.57 -1.58
CA GLU A 153 11.22 -33.37 -1.07
C GLU A 153 11.41 -31.93 -0.58
N SER A 154 12.49 -31.71 0.19
CA SER A 154 12.90 -30.37 0.57
C SER A 154 13.56 -29.66 -0.61
N ASP A 155 13.34 -28.35 -0.73
CA ASP A 155 14.11 -27.50 -1.66
C ASP A 155 15.56 -27.29 -1.19
N CYS A 156 15.89 -27.74 0.02
CA CYS A 156 17.22 -27.66 0.60
C CYS A 156 18.05 -28.90 0.24
N GLY A 157 19.25 -28.68 -0.30
CA GLY A 157 20.18 -29.77 -0.62
C GLY A 157 20.97 -30.29 0.57
N GLU A 158 21.73 -31.38 0.33
CA GLU A 158 22.58 -32.12 1.30
C GLU A 158 23.37 -31.24 2.30
N PRO A 159 23.95 -30.07 1.94
CA PRO A 159 24.66 -29.23 2.89
C PRO A 159 23.83 -28.74 4.09
N TYR A 160 22.50 -28.88 4.06
CA TYR A 160 21.58 -28.38 5.08
C TYR A 160 20.81 -29.47 5.84
N ASP A 161 21.07 -30.76 5.55
CA ASP A 161 20.28 -31.88 6.12
C ASP A 161 20.34 -31.96 7.65
N ASP A 162 21.50 -31.63 8.22
CA ASP A 162 21.78 -31.70 9.66
C ASP A 162 21.62 -30.35 10.39
N VAL A 163 21.02 -29.35 9.74
CA VAL A 163 20.79 -28.04 10.36
C VAL A 163 19.56 -28.10 11.27
N GLU A 164 19.81 -28.02 12.58
CA GLU A 164 18.76 -27.97 13.59
C GLU A 164 18.24 -26.54 13.82
N PRO A 165 16.92 -26.31 13.84
CA PRO A 165 16.34 -25.02 14.19
C PRO A 165 16.80 -24.51 15.56
N ILE A 166 17.13 -23.22 15.63
CA ILE A 166 17.44 -22.58 16.91
C ILE A 166 16.18 -22.50 17.76
N ALA A 167 16.22 -23.11 18.95
CA ALA A 167 15.16 -22.95 19.94
C ALA A 167 15.16 -21.51 20.49
N LEU A 168 14.14 -20.72 20.14
CA LEU A 168 13.99 -19.35 20.62
C LEU A 168 13.40 -19.34 22.04
N LYS A 169 14.11 -18.73 22.98
CA LYS A 169 13.61 -18.43 24.34
C LYS A 169 13.85 -16.97 24.67
N TYR A 170 12.79 -16.27 25.05
CA TYR A 170 12.86 -14.89 25.52
C TYR A 170 12.49 -14.79 27.00
N SER A 171 13.32 -14.09 27.78
CA SER A 171 13.11 -13.85 29.22
C SER A 171 13.41 -12.41 29.64
N GLY A 172 13.48 -11.48 28.68
CA GLY A 172 13.65 -10.06 28.96
C GLY A 172 12.34 -9.40 29.38
N ASP A 173 12.43 -8.13 29.73
CA ASP A 173 11.34 -7.26 30.21
C ASP A 173 11.01 -6.13 29.21
N ALA A 174 11.48 -6.23 27.97
CA ALA A 174 11.24 -5.19 26.97
C ALA A 174 9.75 -5.11 26.61
N SER A 175 9.28 -3.89 26.37
CA SER A 175 7.95 -3.64 25.79
C SER A 175 7.90 -4.15 24.35
N ILE A 176 7.35 -5.35 24.17
CA ILE A 176 7.20 -5.98 22.85
C ILE A 176 5.75 -5.87 22.39
N VAL A 177 5.56 -5.39 21.17
CA VAL A 177 4.26 -5.45 20.49
C VAL A 177 4.41 -6.30 19.23
N VAL A 178 3.49 -7.24 19.06
CA VAL A 178 3.35 -8.00 17.82
C VAL A 178 2.15 -7.43 17.09
N ILE A 179 2.34 -6.85 15.90
CA ILE A 179 1.22 -6.42 15.05
C ILE A 179 1.04 -7.46 13.95
N GLY A 180 -0.14 -8.07 13.89
CA GLY A 180 -0.50 -9.03 12.86
C GLY A 180 -1.68 -8.55 12.03
N GLY A 181 -1.59 -8.70 10.70
CA GLY A 181 -2.70 -8.46 9.79
C GLY A 181 -3.67 -9.64 9.75
N GLU A 182 -4.96 -9.38 9.97
CA GLU A 182 -6.04 -10.36 9.83
C GLU A 182 -6.07 -10.94 8.42
N LYS A 183 -5.82 -10.08 7.42
CA LYS A 183 -5.89 -10.41 6.00
C LYS A 183 -4.52 -10.38 5.32
N ASP A 184 -3.47 -10.65 6.09
CA ASP A 184 -2.10 -10.76 5.58
C ASP A 184 -1.96 -12.03 4.71
N PRO A 185 -1.61 -11.90 3.41
CA PRO A 185 -1.52 -13.05 2.52
C PRO A 185 -0.33 -13.96 2.79
N ALA A 186 0.75 -13.42 3.34
CA ALA A 186 2.06 -14.07 3.44
C ALA A 186 2.33 -14.59 4.86
N THR A 187 1.98 -13.81 5.88
CA THR A 187 2.08 -14.20 7.30
C THR A 187 0.72 -14.13 7.99
N PRO A 188 -0.15 -15.16 7.82
CA PRO A 188 -1.51 -15.12 8.33
C PRO A 188 -1.58 -14.86 9.83
N PHE A 189 -2.59 -14.10 10.29
CA PHE A 189 -2.74 -13.63 11.67
C PHE A 189 -2.49 -14.68 12.76
N ARG A 190 -2.90 -15.93 12.53
CA ARG A 190 -2.64 -17.07 13.44
C ARG A 190 -1.16 -17.26 13.80
N TRP A 191 -0.23 -16.82 12.95
CA TRP A 191 1.20 -16.85 13.23
C TRP A 191 1.61 -15.73 14.18
N ALA A 192 1.03 -14.53 14.06
CA ALA A 192 1.20 -13.45 15.03
C ALA A 192 0.64 -13.85 16.41
N GLU A 193 -0.51 -14.54 16.47
CA GLU A 193 -1.04 -15.10 17.72
C GLU A 193 -0.07 -16.10 18.35
N LYS A 194 0.51 -17.00 17.56
CA LYS A 194 1.52 -17.96 18.04
C LYS A 194 2.78 -17.26 18.52
N MET A 195 3.26 -16.27 17.77
CA MET A 195 4.45 -15.48 18.13
C MET A 195 4.22 -14.76 19.46
N SER A 196 3.10 -14.05 19.63
CA SER A 196 2.78 -13.36 20.88
C SER A 196 2.65 -14.32 22.07
N LYS A 197 2.07 -15.51 21.88
CA LYS A 197 2.01 -16.55 22.92
C LYS A 197 3.39 -17.04 23.37
N ASN A 198 4.37 -17.09 22.45
CA ASN A 198 5.73 -17.54 22.75
C ASN A 198 6.64 -16.39 23.27
N LEU A 199 6.37 -15.16 22.87
CA LEU A 199 7.01 -13.95 23.38
C LEU A 199 6.28 -13.45 24.64
N LYS A 200 6.58 -14.08 25.78
CA LYS A 200 6.01 -13.70 27.07
C LYS A 200 6.20 -12.20 27.34
N GLY A 201 5.14 -11.53 27.78
CA GLY A 201 5.14 -10.08 28.04
C GLY A 201 4.80 -9.23 26.81
N SER A 202 4.70 -9.83 25.61
CA SER A 202 4.25 -9.09 24.43
C SER A 202 2.75 -8.80 24.46
N VAL A 203 2.34 -7.72 23.78
CA VAL A 203 0.93 -7.44 23.48
C VAL A 203 0.70 -7.63 21.98
N LEU A 204 -0.31 -8.42 21.63
CA LEU A 204 -0.78 -8.59 20.26
C LEU A 204 -1.72 -7.44 19.88
N VAL A 205 -1.48 -6.84 18.72
CA VAL A 205 -2.38 -5.90 18.05
C VAL A 205 -2.86 -6.52 16.74
N LYS A 206 -4.17 -6.55 16.54
CA LYS A 206 -4.79 -7.01 15.30
C LYS A 206 -4.99 -5.82 14.36
N PHE A 207 -4.45 -5.89 13.15
CA PHE A 207 -4.81 -4.98 12.07
C PHE A 207 -5.83 -5.67 11.17
N THR A 208 -6.98 -5.06 10.91
CA THR A 208 -8.09 -5.72 10.17
C THR A 208 -8.02 -5.50 8.65
N GLY A 209 -7.08 -4.68 8.18
CA GLY A 209 -6.91 -4.36 6.77
C GLY A 209 -6.17 -5.44 5.98
N GLU A 210 -6.11 -5.20 4.67
CA GLU A 210 -5.37 -6.02 3.70
C GLU A 210 -3.86 -5.71 3.72
N GLY A 211 -3.07 -6.65 3.21
CA GLY A 211 -1.64 -6.46 2.96
C GLY A 211 -0.72 -7.10 3.98
N HIS A 212 0.57 -7.11 3.65
CA HIS A 212 1.63 -7.75 4.42
C HIS A 212 2.53 -6.71 5.09
N GLY A 213 2.75 -6.90 6.39
CA GLY A 213 3.51 -5.95 7.21
C GLY A 213 2.66 -4.74 7.64
N SER A 214 2.14 -4.79 8.87
CA SER A 214 1.16 -3.79 9.33
C SER A 214 1.76 -2.64 10.14
N VAL A 215 3.06 -2.64 10.43
CA VAL A 215 3.69 -1.51 11.15
C VAL A 215 3.80 -0.33 10.19
N GLY A 216 3.16 0.79 10.53
CA GLY A 216 3.18 1.98 9.67
C GLY A 216 2.20 1.95 8.49
N SER A 217 1.43 0.86 8.33
CA SER A 217 0.48 0.71 7.22
C SER A 217 -0.76 1.59 7.36
N ASN A 218 -1.08 2.04 8.57
CA ASN A 218 -2.21 2.90 8.86
C ASN A 218 -1.93 3.75 10.11
N VAL A 219 -2.77 4.75 10.38
CA VAL A 219 -2.52 5.68 11.49
C VAL A 219 -2.60 5.00 12.86
N CYS A 220 -3.49 4.03 13.03
CA CYS A 220 -3.59 3.30 14.29
C CYS A 220 -2.31 2.50 14.61
N THR A 221 -1.79 1.71 13.66
CA THR A 221 -0.56 0.93 13.88
C THR A 221 0.67 1.82 14.01
N SER A 222 0.70 2.96 13.31
CA SER A 222 1.73 3.99 13.48
C SER A 222 1.73 4.60 14.88
N LYS A 223 0.54 4.95 15.41
CA LYS A 223 0.38 5.46 16.79
C LYS A 223 0.81 4.40 17.83
N VAL A 224 0.52 3.13 17.59
CA VAL A 224 1.02 2.02 18.44
C VAL A 224 2.54 1.95 18.39
N ALA A 225 3.14 1.89 17.20
CA ALA A 225 4.59 1.80 17.02
C ALA A 225 5.31 2.97 17.69
N ARG A 226 4.81 4.20 17.50
CA ARG A 226 5.35 5.41 18.14
C ARG A 226 5.33 5.32 19.67
N LYS A 227 4.23 4.88 20.27
CA LYS A 227 4.14 4.72 21.73
C LYS A 227 5.16 3.72 22.26
N VAL A 228 5.38 2.62 21.55
CA VAL A 228 6.37 1.61 21.94
C VAL A 228 7.79 2.15 21.77
N PHE A 229 8.14 2.74 20.61
CA PHE A 229 9.51 3.17 20.34
C PHE A 229 9.92 4.42 21.14
N VAL A 230 9.02 5.37 21.33
CA VAL A 230 9.31 6.65 22.00
C VAL A 230 9.09 6.56 23.49
N ASN A 231 7.94 6.01 23.91
CA ASN A 231 7.52 6.02 25.31
C ASN A 231 7.75 4.67 26.02
N LYS A 232 8.11 3.60 25.28
CA LYS A 232 8.17 2.22 25.79
C LYS A 232 6.84 1.73 26.36
N GLU A 233 5.73 2.30 25.91
CA GLU A 233 4.39 1.99 26.38
C GLU A 233 3.75 0.89 25.54
N LEU A 234 3.18 -0.11 26.21
CA LEU A 234 2.37 -1.15 25.58
C LEU A 234 0.95 -0.65 25.33
N PRO A 235 0.31 -1.03 24.21
CA PRO A 235 -1.11 -0.81 24.00
C PRO A 235 -1.95 -1.68 24.96
N THR A 236 -3.22 -1.35 25.10
CA THR A 236 -4.18 -2.19 25.82
C THR A 236 -4.27 -3.58 25.20
N VAL A 237 -4.37 -4.63 26.02
CA VAL A 237 -4.59 -5.99 25.55
C VAL A 237 -5.89 -6.06 24.73
N GLY A 238 -5.84 -6.75 23.59
CA GLY A 238 -6.98 -6.84 22.67
C GLY A 238 -7.16 -5.61 21.79
N LYS A 239 -6.15 -4.73 21.70
CA LYS A 239 -6.18 -3.58 20.80
C LYS A 239 -6.34 -4.05 19.34
N GLU A 240 -7.39 -3.57 18.71
CA GLU A 240 -7.59 -3.69 17.26
C GLU A 240 -7.34 -2.33 16.59
N CYS A 241 -6.77 -2.40 15.40
CA CYS A 241 -6.59 -1.29 14.47
C CYS A 241 -7.38 -1.60 13.21
N GLY A 242 -8.40 -0.78 12.95
CA GLY A 242 -9.16 -0.80 11.71
C GLY A 242 -8.33 -0.27 10.53
N VAL A 243 -8.90 -0.40 9.33
CA VAL A 243 -8.44 0.37 8.16
C VAL A 243 -8.71 1.86 8.38
N ASP A 244 -7.85 2.71 7.83
CA ASP A 244 -8.11 4.14 7.85
C ASP A 244 -9.34 4.42 6.98
N VAL A 245 -10.35 5.05 7.58
CA VAL A 245 -11.59 5.40 6.89
C VAL A 245 -11.44 6.84 6.41
N PRO A 246 -11.31 7.08 5.10
CA PRO A 246 -11.12 8.43 4.61
C PRO A 246 -12.37 9.26 4.86
N LEU A 247 -12.21 10.50 5.31
CA LEU A 247 -13.34 11.43 5.38
C LEU A 247 -13.99 11.58 4.02
N THR A 248 -15.32 11.63 3.98
CA THR A 248 -16.05 11.86 2.74
C THR A 248 -15.87 13.29 2.27
N GLU A 249 -15.94 13.53 0.96
CA GLU A 249 -15.94 14.90 0.43
C GLU A 249 -17.14 15.64 0.99
N PRO A 250 -16.94 16.78 1.70
CA PRO A 250 -18.06 17.60 2.13
C PRO A 250 -18.89 18.04 0.92
N THR A 251 -20.21 18.04 1.06
CA THR A 251 -21.13 18.37 -0.05
C THR A 251 -20.90 19.77 -0.64
N TRP A 252 -20.36 20.68 0.17
CA TRP A 252 -20.01 22.05 -0.22
C TRP A 252 -18.60 22.18 -0.82
N TRP A 253 -17.75 21.16 -0.70
CA TRP A 253 -16.34 21.23 -1.09
C TRP A 253 -16.20 21.53 -2.58
N ALA A 254 -16.97 20.83 -3.42
CA ALA A 254 -16.95 20.99 -4.86
C ALA A 254 -17.29 22.42 -5.32
N SER A 255 -18.27 23.08 -4.69
CA SER A 255 -18.68 24.44 -5.06
C SER A 255 -17.71 25.51 -4.56
N THR A 256 -16.95 25.19 -3.50
CA THR A 256 -16.18 26.18 -2.74
C THR A 256 -14.68 26.08 -2.98
N ILE A 257 -14.16 24.89 -3.25
CA ILE A 257 -12.72 24.62 -3.40
C ILE A 257 -12.36 24.22 -4.82
N ARG A 258 -13.19 23.40 -5.50
CA ARG A 258 -12.88 22.87 -6.84
C ARG A 258 -12.47 24.00 -7.80
N ASN A 259 -11.43 23.75 -8.61
CA ASN A 259 -10.77 24.72 -9.50
C ASN A 259 -9.83 25.74 -8.83
N VAL A 260 -9.23 25.43 -7.68
CA VAL A 260 -7.94 26.07 -7.34
C VAL A 260 -7.00 25.85 -8.54
N PRO A 261 -6.31 26.90 -9.06
CA PRO A 261 -5.41 26.74 -10.18
C PRO A 261 -4.32 25.72 -9.87
N GLY A 262 -3.89 24.94 -10.87
CA GLY A 262 -2.77 24.02 -10.72
C GLY A 262 -3.10 22.55 -11.01
N GLU A 263 -2.06 21.74 -11.01
CA GLU A 263 -2.17 20.29 -11.16
C GLU A 263 -2.60 19.68 -9.83
N LYS A 264 -3.66 18.86 -9.83
CA LYS A 264 -4.23 18.27 -8.62
C LYS A 264 -3.54 16.96 -8.27
N PHE A 265 -3.19 16.80 -7.01
CA PHE A 265 -2.61 15.60 -6.45
C PHE A 265 -3.57 14.94 -5.44
N SER A 266 -3.47 13.62 -5.34
CA SER A 266 -4.34 12.80 -4.50
C SER A 266 -3.94 12.93 -3.03
N ARG A 267 -4.91 13.21 -2.16
CA ARG A 267 -4.70 13.17 -0.70
C ARG A 267 -4.35 11.79 -0.16
N PHE A 268 -4.67 10.72 -0.91
CA PHE A 268 -4.27 9.37 -0.54
C PHE A 268 -2.76 9.14 -0.69
N ASP A 269 -2.12 9.90 -1.56
CA ASP A 269 -0.68 9.76 -1.84
C ASP A 269 0.15 10.68 -0.93
N PHE A 270 -0.35 11.90 -0.66
CA PHE A 270 0.42 12.95 0.01
C PHE A 270 -0.16 13.42 1.36
N GLY A 271 -1.39 13.05 1.71
CA GLY A 271 -2.09 13.52 2.91
C GLY A 271 -1.24 13.39 4.17
N SER A 272 -0.90 12.15 4.53
CA SER A 272 -0.10 11.85 5.72
C SER A 272 1.30 12.46 5.69
N TYR A 273 1.89 12.61 4.50
CA TYR A 273 3.23 13.21 4.33
C TYR A 273 3.28 14.65 4.83
N PHE A 274 2.23 15.43 4.51
CA PHE A 274 2.12 16.83 4.89
C PHE A 274 1.32 17.05 6.18
N GLY A 275 1.09 16.00 6.98
CA GLY A 275 0.37 16.11 8.24
C GLY A 275 -1.16 16.20 8.11
N PHE A 276 -1.73 15.77 6.98
CA PHE A 276 -3.17 15.71 6.72
C PHE A 276 -3.65 14.27 6.50
N PRO A 277 -3.61 13.41 7.54
CA PRO A 277 -4.05 12.03 7.41
C PRO A 277 -5.53 11.96 7.02
N ILE A 278 -5.87 11.01 6.15
CA ILE A 278 -7.13 10.99 5.39
C ILE A 278 -8.38 10.79 6.25
N GLU A 279 -8.21 10.24 7.45
CA GLU A 279 -9.25 9.98 8.43
C GLU A 279 -9.51 11.16 9.37
N GLU A 280 -8.58 12.11 9.48
CA GLU A 280 -8.74 13.33 10.28
C GLU A 280 -9.02 14.56 9.39
N PHE A 281 -8.56 14.55 8.13
CA PHE A 281 -8.70 15.68 7.21
C PHE A 281 -9.24 15.26 5.84
N TYR A 282 -10.17 16.07 5.32
CA TYR A 282 -10.44 16.11 3.89
C TYR A 282 -9.55 17.19 3.27
N SER A 283 -8.61 16.79 2.43
CA SER A 283 -7.61 17.68 1.84
C SER A 283 -7.49 17.51 0.33
N GLU A 284 -7.09 18.57 -0.36
CA GLU A 284 -6.73 18.55 -1.78
C GLU A 284 -5.42 19.32 -1.97
N PHE A 285 -4.58 18.79 -2.85
CA PHE A 285 -3.22 19.25 -3.09
C PHE A 285 -3.15 19.79 -4.52
N PHE A 286 -2.58 20.98 -4.70
CA PHE A 286 -2.48 21.65 -6.00
C PHE A 286 -1.05 22.17 -6.21
N ALA A 287 -0.36 21.72 -7.26
CA ALA A 287 0.88 22.34 -7.68
C ALA A 287 0.57 23.52 -8.60
N VAL A 288 0.87 24.73 -8.13
CA VAL A 288 0.58 25.97 -8.82
C VAL A 288 1.88 26.59 -9.29
N LYS A 289 2.02 26.82 -10.59
CA LYS A 289 3.23 27.43 -11.14
C LYS A 289 3.41 28.86 -10.61
N GLY A 290 4.58 29.14 -10.04
CA GLY A 290 4.90 30.44 -9.44
C GLY A 290 5.42 30.33 -8.01
N ASP A 291 5.93 31.45 -7.51
CA ASP A 291 6.40 31.58 -6.14
C ASP A 291 5.24 31.64 -5.12
N VAL A 292 5.56 31.46 -3.84
CA VAL A 292 4.57 31.45 -2.77
C VAL A 292 3.81 32.77 -2.68
N PRO A 293 4.43 33.97 -2.72
CA PRO A 293 3.71 35.24 -2.62
C PRO A 293 2.65 35.44 -3.72
N THR A 294 3.01 35.13 -4.98
CA THR A 294 2.10 35.27 -6.12
C THR A 294 0.97 34.26 -6.04
N THR A 295 1.30 33.00 -5.74
CA THR A 295 0.34 31.90 -5.60
C THR A 295 -0.64 32.16 -4.46
N ARG A 296 -0.14 32.58 -3.29
CA ARG A 296 -0.93 32.94 -2.12
C ARG A 296 -1.94 34.02 -2.47
N THR A 297 -1.48 35.12 -3.05
CA THR A 297 -2.39 36.23 -3.45
C THR A 297 -3.51 35.75 -4.37
N ALA A 298 -3.19 34.92 -5.37
CA ALA A 298 -4.16 34.40 -6.31
C ALA A 298 -5.19 33.47 -5.63
N VAL A 299 -4.72 32.52 -4.81
CA VAL A 299 -5.57 31.54 -4.12
C VAL A 299 -6.50 32.22 -3.11
N LEU A 300 -5.99 33.14 -2.30
CA LEU A 300 -6.82 33.83 -1.29
C LEU A 300 -7.89 34.70 -1.94
N SER A 301 -7.55 35.40 -3.03
CA SER A 301 -8.55 36.15 -3.80
C SER A 301 -9.66 35.26 -4.36
N VAL A 302 -9.35 34.00 -4.73
CA VAL A 302 -10.37 33.03 -5.15
C VAL A 302 -11.29 32.65 -3.99
N MET A 303 -10.75 32.43 -2.79
CA MET A 303 -11.55 32.07 -1.61
C MET A 303 -12.48 33.21 -1.18
N GLU A 304 -11.97 34.44 -1.12
CA GLU A 304 -12.76 35.62 -0.79
C GLU A 304 -13.90 35.87 -1.80
N LYS A 305 -13.63 35.72 -3.10
CA LYS A 305 -14.67 35.81 -4.15
C LYS A 305 -15.76 34.76 -4.02
N ARG A 306 -15.48 33.64 -3.35
CA ARG A 306 -16.45 32.57 -3.04
C ARG A 306 -17.20 32.82 -1.74
N GLY A 307 -16.99 33.97 -1.10
CA GLY A 307 -17.70 34.40 0.11
C GLY A 307 -17.09 33.86 1.40
N LEU A 308 -15.90 33.25 1.35
CA LEU A 308 -15.17 32.84 2.54
C LEU A 308 -14.49 34.04 3.18
N VAL A 309 -14.50 34.10 4.52
CA VAL A 309 -13.91 35.18 5.31
C VAL A 309 -12.61 34.69 5.94
N ASN A 310 -11.51 35.37 5.65
CA ASN A 310 -10.22 35.08 6.26
C ASN A 310 -10.25 35.46 7.75
N LEU A 311 -10.00 34.49 8.62
CA LEU A 311 -10.04 34.62 10.09
C LEU A 311 -8.77 35.24 10.67
N ALA A 312 -7.67 35.26 9.91
CA ALA A 312 -6.40 35.81 10.34
C ALA A 312 -5.75 36.64 9.20
N PRO A 313 -6.38 37.74 8.75
CA PRO A 313 -5.88 38.57 7.65
C PRO A 313 -4.50 39.20 7.93
N GLN A 314 -4.15 39.35 9.21
CA GLN A 314 -2.84 39.80 9.68
C GLN A 314 -1.73 38.74 9.55
N ASN A 315 -2.07 37.48 9.27
CA ASN A 315 -1.12 36.39 9.13
C ASN A 315 -0.55 36.41 7.70
N ASP A 316 0.53 37.17 7.50
CA ASP A 316 1.19 37.39 6.21
C ASP A 316 2.50 36.60 6.05
N GLY A 317 2.91 35.85 7.07
CA GLY A 317 4.06 34.95 7.03
C GLY A 317 3.90 33.88 5.95
N ILE A 318 4.95 33.69 5.14
CA ILE A 318 4.98 32.75 4.00
C ILE A 318 4.63 31.32 4.45
N ASP A 319 5.05 30.93 5.66
CA ASP A 319 4.86 29.59 6.24
C ASP A 319 3.56 29.44 7.05
N ALA A 320 2.76 30.50 7.15
CA ALA A 320 1.59 30.50 8.01
C ALA A 320 0.37 29.84 7.34
N TYR A 321 -0.25 28.89 8.03
CA TYR A 321 -1.58 28.39 7.66
C TYR A 321 -2.61 29.51 7.75
N ILE A 322 -3.46 29.60 6.73
CA ILE A 322 -4.54 30.59 6.63
C ILE A 322 -5.85 29.88 6.81
N PHE A 323 -6.72 30.47 7.60
CA PHE A 323 -8.00 29.89 7.98
C PHE A 323 -9.13 30.76 7.49
N PHE A 324 -10.13 30.11 6.93
CA PHE A 324 -11.33 30.73 6.41
C PHE A 324 -12.57 30.11 7.05
N GLU A 325 -13.57 30.95 7.30
CA GLU A 325 -14.93 30.52 7.63
C GLU A 325 -15.89 30.81 6.48
N ASN A 326 -16.95 30.02 6.36
CA ASN A 326 -18.10 30.40 5.56
C ASN A 326 -19.14 31.11 6.46
N PRO A 327 -19.33 32.43 6.36
CA PRO A 327 -20.29 33.15 7.20
C PRO A 327 -21.75 32.72 6.96
N SER A 328 -22.05 32.08 5.83
CA SER A 328 -23.38 31.53 5.56
C SER A 328 -23.60 30.18 6.24
N LYS A 329 -22.53 29.53 6.71
CA LYS A 329 -22.52 28.18 7.29
C LYS A 329 -21.37 28.05 8.29
N VAL A 330 -21.68 28.34 9.55
CA VAL A 330 -20.71 28.46 10.66
C VAL A 330 -19.93 27.18 10.98
N ASP A 331 -20.34 26.03 10.43
CA ASP A 331 -19.67 24.74 10.61
C ASP A 331 -18.72 24.40 9.43
N GLU A 332 -18.59 25.27 8.44
CA GLU A 332 -17.69 25.08 7.29
C GLU A 332 -16.38 25.84 7.49
N PHE A 333 -15.32 25.08 7.74
CA PHE A 333 -13.96 25.59 7.91
C PHE A 333 -13.07 25.20 6.74
N VAL A 334 -12.22 26.13 6.30
CA VAL A 334 -11.21 25.86 5.27
C VAL A 334 -9.84 26.35 5.75
N GLY A 335 -8.89 25.42 5.86
CA GLY A 335 -7.48 25.72 6.06
C GLY A 335 -6.72 25.70 4.73
N ILE A 336 -5.74 26.58 4.58
CA ILE A 336 -4.85 26.62 3.42
C ILE A 336 -3.39 26.72 3.89
N GLY A 337 -2.57 25.80 3.41
CA GLY A 337 -1.11 25.83 3.54
C GLY A 337 -0.42 26.04 2.20
N PHE A 338 0.76 26.64 2.23
CA PHE A 338 1.61 26.87 1.06
C PHE A 338 3.00 26.32 1.36
N TYR A 339 3.54 25.50 0.46
CA TYR A 339 4.89 24.96 0.56
C TYR A 339 5.68 25.47 -0.64
N SER A 340 6.82 26.08 -0.36
CA SER A 340 7.73 26.61 -1.36
C SER A 340 8.46 25.51 -2.11
N GLU A 341 9.09 25.88 -3.22
CA GLU A 341 9.96 24.96 -3.95
C GLU A 341 11.11 24.44 -3.07
N ALA A 342 11.60 25.24 -2.12
CA ALA A 342 12.65 24.83 -1.18
C ALA A 342 12.15 23.78 -0.18
N ASP A 343 10.93 23.94 0.35
CA ASP A 343 10.32 22.98 1.29
C ASP A 343 10.11 21.62 0.59
N LEU A 344 9.69 21.64 -0.68
CA LEU A 344 9.54 20.42 -1.47
C LEU A 344 10.89 19.78 -1.80
N ALA A 345 11.94 20.58 -2.00
CA ALA A 345 13.28 20.09 -2.30
C ALA A 345 13.95 19.38 -1.12
N GLU A 346 13.67 19.78 0.12
CA GLU A 346 14.18 19.12 1.35
C GLU A 346 13.84 17.61 1.36
N TYR A 347 12.74 17.27 0.70
CA TYR A 347 12.16 15.95 0.66
C TYR A 347 12.21 15.28 -0.72
N GLU A 348 12.95 15.85 -1.67
CA GLU A 348 13.06 15.36 -3.05
C GLU A 348 11.71 15.26 -3.77
N LEU A 349 10.75 16.13 -3.42
CA LEU A 349 9.39 16.10 -3.95
C LEU A 349 9.16 17.00 -5.17
N ASN A 350 10.14 17.80 -5.59
CA ASN A 350 10.03 18.71 -6.72
C ASN A 350 10.94 18.36 -7.92
N GLY A 351 10.64 18.93 -9.08
CA GLY A 351 11.53 18.90 -10.24
C GLY A 351 11.47 17.59 -11.03
N ASN A 352 12.62 17.14 -11.57
CA ASN A 352 12.67 15.95 -12.41
C ASN A 352 12.57 14.63 -11.61
N ASP A 353 12.86 14.69 -10.32
CA ASP A 353 12.97 13.52 -9.44
C ASP A 353 11.74 13.36 -8.53
N GLY A 354 10.93 14.42 -8.38
CA GLY A 354 9.72 14.44 -7.55
C GLY A 354 8.42 14.58 -8.32
N PRO A 355 7.26 14.27 -7.70
CA PRO A 355 5.95 14.34 -8.35
C PRO A 355 5.47 15.76 -8.63
N PHE A 356 5.99 16.78 -7.92
CA PHE A 356 5.57 18.16 -8.11
C PHE A 356 6.44 18.87 -9.18
N PRO A 357 5.84 19.52 -10.19
CA PRO A 357 6.58 20.25 -11.21
C PRO A 357 7.48 21.34 -10.62
N GLY A 358 8.73 21.43 -11.08
CA GLY A 358 9.66 22.50 -10.67
C GLY A 358 9.13 23.91 -10.97
N GLY A 359 9.55 24.90 -10.17
CA GLY A 359 9.04 26.27 -10.23
C GLY A 359 7.58 26.43 -9.80
N SER A 360 7.08 25.54 -8.95
CA SER A 360 5.71 25.55 -8.45
C SER A 360 5.66 25.68 -6.93
N THR A 361 4.59 26.30 -6.44
CA THR A 361 4.16 26.28 -5.04
C THR A 361 3.14 25.17 -4.86
N LEU A 362 3.32 24.32 -3.86
CA LEU A 362 2.30 23.36 -3.46
C LEU A 362 1.30 24.04 -2.52
N VAL A 363 0.04 24.04 -2.93
CA VAL A 363 -1.08 24.56 -2.14
C VAL A 363 -1.85 23.38 -1.59
N VAL A 364 -2.04 23.37 -0.27
CA VAL A 364 -2.87 22.36 0.40
C VAL A 364 -4.10 23.05 0.94
N VAL A 365 -5.27 22.64 0.46
CA VAL A 365 -6.55 23.10 0.96
C VAL A 365 -7.18 21.97 1.74
N TYR A 366 -7.59 22.21 2.99
CA TYR A 366 -8.12 21.16 3.85
C TYR A 366 -9.28 21.65 4.71
N THR A 367 -10.06 20.69 5.19
CA THR A 367 -11.04 20.85 6.25
C THR A 367 -11.01 19.64 7.16
N TYR A 368 -11.57 19.80 8.34
CA TYR A 368 -11.78 18.74 9.31
C TYR A 368 -13.19 18.91 9.90
N PRO A 369 -13.82 17.82 10.35
CA PRO A 369 -15.10 17.92 11.04
C PRO A 369 -14.92 18.77 12.31
N LEU A 370 -15.71 19.85 12.41
CA LEU A 370 -15.93 20.54 13.67
C LEU A 370 -16.91 19.69 14.47
N ASP A 371 -16.42 19.03 15.52
CA ASP A 371 -17.22 18.19 16.43
C ASP A 371 -18.37 18.96 17.11
#